data_AF-A0A372Q6K7-F1
#
_entry.id   AF-A0A372Q6K7-F1
#
_cell.length_a   1.000
_cell.length_b   1.000
_cell.length_c   1.000
_cell.angle_alpha   90.00
_cell.angle_beta   90.00
_cell.angle_gamma   90.00
#
_symmetry.space_group_name_H-M   'P 1'
#
loop_
_entity.id
_entity.type
_entity.pdbx_description
1 polymer ?
#
loop_
_entity_poly.entity_id
_entity_poly.type
_entity_poly.pdbx_seq_one_letter_code
_entity_poly.pdbx_strand_id
1 'polypeptide(L)' 'MLNIYEIIESLGSLEQAEEDKLQTYLIKNQKEREELYSALNSRKTNESKLCLLKSFLDTISGMLSNNFIKYYCP' A
#
# COMPACT_ATOMS: atom_id res chain seq x y z
N MET A 1 -1.18 18.23 7.26
CA MET A 1 -1.42 17.32 6.12
C MET A 1 -0.59 16.09 6.43
N LEU A 2 -1.22 14.92 6.68
CA LEU A 2 -0.44 13.70 6.90
C LEU A 2 0.16 13.27 5.55
N ASN A 3 1.44 12.94 5.54
CA ASN A 3 2.09 12.36 4.37
C ASN A 3 1.70 10.86 4.26
N ILE A 4 1.94 10.26 3.09
CA ILE A 4 1.56 8.86 2.86
C ILE A 4 2.27 7.88 3.81
N TYR A 5 3.51 8.16 4.19
CA TYR A 5 4.31 7.34 5.10
C TYR A 5 3.75 7.40 6.53
N GLU A 6 3.34 8.57 7.01
CA GLU A 6 2.66 8.73 8.31
C GLU A 6 1.31 8.01 8.32
N ILE A 7 0.59 8.00 7.19
CA ILE A 7 -0.64 7.20 7.07
C ILE A 7 -0.30 5.72 7.19
N ILE A 8 0.69 5.23 6.45
CA ILE A 8 1.10 3.81 6.48
C ILE A 8 1.56 3.40 7.89
N GLU A 9 2.43 4.18 8.51
CA GLU A 9 2.93 3.96 9.87
C GLU A 9 1.78 3.94 10.89
N SER A 10 0.83 4.89 10.79
CA SER A 10 -0.34 4.96 11.68
C SER A 10 -1.28 3.77 11.57
N LEU A 11 -1.25 3.05 10.44
CA LEU A 11 -2.04 1.84 10.26
C LEU A 11 -1.39 0.63 10.97
N GLY A 12 -0.09 0.69 11.30
CA GLY A 12 0.59 -0.19 12.26
C GLY A 12 0.46 -1.70 12.02
N SER A 13 0.18 -2.12 10.78
CA SER A 13 -0.22 -3.51 10.47
C SER A 13 0.66 -4.20 9.43
N LEU A 14 1.72 -3.55 8.95
CA LEU A 14 2.69 -4.15 8.03
C LEU A 14 3.93 -4.60 8.79
N GLU A 15 4.52 -5.71 8.36
CA GLU A 15 5.85 -6.08 8.82
C GLU A 15 6.87 -5.05 8.29
N GLN A 16 7.91 -4.75 9.08
CA GLN A 16 8.94 -3.78 8.71
C GLN A 16 9.52 -4.03 7.30
N ALA A 17 9.73 -5.31 6.94
CA ALA A 17 10.26 -5.69 5.64
C ALA A 17 9.31 -5.37 4.46
N GLU A 18 7.99 -5.44 4.69
CA GLU A 18 6.99 -5.05 3.69
C GLU A 18 6.90 -3.54 3.58
N GLU A 19 6.99 -2.84 4.72
CA GLU A 19 7.02 -1.39 4.76
C GLU A 19 8.24 -0.82 4.03
N ASP A 20 9.43 -1.37 4.27
CA ASP A 20 10.67 -0.94 3.59
C ASP A 20 10.58 -1.13 2.06
N LYS A 21 10.00 -2.26 1.62
CA LYS A 21 9.73 -2.53 0.19
C LYS A 21 8.75 -1.51 -0.39
N LEU A 22 7.66 -1.25 0.33
CA LEU A 22 6.64 -0.29 -0.06
C LEU A 22 7.24 1.11 -0.21
N GLN A 23 7.96 1.58 0.80
CA GLN A 23 8.59 2.90 0.80
C GLN A 23 9.58 3.03 -0.36
N THR A 24 10.42 2.01 -0.57
CA THR A 24 11.37 1.96 -1.71
C THR A 24 10.65 2.04 -3.05
N TYR A 25 9.54 1.33 -3.22
CA TYR A 25 8.73 1.39 -4.42
C TYR A 25 8.14 2.79 -4.64
N LEU A 26 7.52 3.37 -3.62
CA LEU A 26 6.86 4.68 -3.69
C LEU A 26 7.83 5.84 -3.94
N ILE A 27 9.08 5.73 -3.48
CA ILE A 27 10.13 6.71 -3.78
C ILE A 27 10.43 6.75 -5.29
N LYS A 28 10.43 5.58 -5.95
CA LYS A 28 10.75 5.45 -7.37
C LYS A 28 9.54 5.69 -8.29
N ASN A 29 8.33 5.53 -7.76
CA ASN A 29 7.08 5.52 -8.52
C ASN A 29 6.14 6.64 -8.01
N GLN A 30 6.45 7.88 -8.41
CA GLN A 30 5.73 9.07 -7.91
C GLN A 30 4.24 9.05 -8.22
N LYS A 31 3.84 8.60 -9.41
CA LYS A 31 2.43 8.59 -9.84
C LYS A 31 1.62 7.64 -8.98
N GLU A 32 2.12 6.43 -8.80
CA GLU A 32 1.52 5.37 -7.97
C GLU A 32 1.43 5.82 -6.51
N ARG A 33 2.41 6.58 -6.02
CA ARG A 33 2.37 7.20 -4.70
C ARG A 33 1.24 8.21 -4.56
N GLU A 34 1.04 9.08 -5.54
CA GLU A 34 -0.05 10.07 -5.53
C GLU A 34 -1.42 9.40 -5.63
N GLU A 35 -1.55 8.38 -6.48
CA GLU A 35 -2.77 7.57 -6.62
C GLU A 35 -3.09 6.82 -5.32
N LEU A 36 -2.10 6.14 -4.72
CA LEU A 36 -2.26 5.46 -3.45
C LEU A 36 -2.66 6.43 -2.32
N TYR A 37 -2.02 7.60 -2.25
CA TYR A 37 -2.34 8.62 -1.27
C TYR A 37 -3.79 9.11 -1.39
N SER A 38 -4.23 9.39 -2.62
CA SER A 38 -5.61 9.81 -2.90
C SER A 38 -6.61 8.71 -2.52
N ALA A 39 -6.30 7.46 -2.89
CA ALA A 39 -7.13 6.31 -2.57
C ALA A 39 -7.23 6.09 -1.05
N LEU A 40 -6.13 6.17 -0.30
CA LEU A 40 -6.12 6.04 1.16
C LEU A 40 -6.93 7.15 1.84
N ASN A 41 -6.87 8.39 1.35
CA ASN A 41 -7.66 9.49 1.88
C ASN A 41 -9.15 9.39 1.55
N SER A 42 -9.52 8.72 0.46
CA SER A 42 -10.93 8.47 0.12
C SER A 42 -11.61 7.47 1.09
N ARG A 43 -10.82 6.68 1.83
CA ARG A 43 -11.29 5.63 2.74
C ARG A 43 -11.59 6.21 4.12
N LYS A 44 -12.76 5.84 4.67
CA LYS A 44 -13.25 6.36 5.96
C LYS A 44 -12.75 5.59 7.17
N THR A 45 -12.49 4.29 7.03
CA THR A 45 -12.08 3.43 8.15
C THR A 45 -10.65 2.96 7.98
N ASN A 46 -9.92 2.79 9.09
CA ASN A 46 -8.55 2.25 9.05
C ASN A 46 -8.51 0.84 8.47
N GLU A 47 -9.54 0.02 8.72
CA GLU A 47 -9.69 -1.30 8.11
C GLU A 47 -9.75 -1.23 6.58
N SER A 48 -10.56 -0.32 6.03
CA SER A 48 -10.65 -0.15 4.57
C SER A 48 -9.36 0.42 3.95
N LYS A 49 -8.60 1.24 4.70
CA LYS A 49 -7.26 1.70 4.30
C LYS A 49 -6.27 0.55 4.29
N LEU A 50 -6.29 -0.31 5.31
CA LEU A 50 -5.46 -1.51 5.42
C LEU A 50 -5.72 -2.50 4.29
N CYS A 51 -6.98 -2.79 4.00
CA CYS A 51 -7.34 -3.68 2.89
C CYS A 51 -6.81 -3.16 1.54
N LEU A 52 -6.92 -1.85 1.32
CA LEU A 52 -6.37 -1.21 0.12
C LEU A 52 -4.84 -1.31 0.07
N LEU A 53 -4.18 -1.06 1.20
CA LEU A 53 -2.72 -1.13 1.30
C LEU A 53 -2.18 -2.54 1.03
N LYS A 54 -2.83 -3.56 1.60
CA LYS A 54 -2.50 -4.98 1.34
C LYS A 54 -2.68 -5.33 -0.14
N SER A 55 -3.80 -4.94 -0.73
CA SER A 55 -4.06 -5.18 -2.17
C SER A 55 -3.02 -4.49 -3.07
N PHE A 56 -2.58 -3.30 -2.67
CA PHE A 56 -1.53 -2.57 -3.38
C PHE A 56 -0.17 -3.27 -3.26
N LEU A 57 0.17 -3.76 -2.07
CA LEU A 57 1.39 -4.54 -1.83
C LEU A 57 1.40 -5.86 -2.59
N ASP A 58 0.26 -6.54 -2.68
CA ASP A 58 0.10 -7.74 -3.50
C ASP A 58 0.32 -7.43 -4.98
N THR A 59 -0.12 -6.25 -5.44
CA THR A 59 0.10 -5.82 -6.82
C THR A 59 1.58 -5.54 -7.08
N ILE A 60 2.29 -4.85 -6.17
CA ILE A 60 3.74 -4.65 -6.26
C ILE A 60 4.45 -6.00 -6.27
N SER A 61 4.09 -6.88 -5.35
CA SER A 61 4.67 -8.21 -5.24
C SER A 61 4.40 -9.02 -6.50
N GLY A 62 3.21 -8.98 -7.09
CA GLY A 62 2.89 -9.63 -8.37
C GLY A 62 3.58 -9.01 -9.59
N MET A 63 3.87 -7.71 -9.57
CA MET A 63 4.68 -7.06 -10.61
C MET A 63 6.16 -7.42 -10.51
N LEU A 64 6.67 -7.61 -9.29
CA LEU A 64 8.03 -8.09 -9.03
C LEU A 64 8.16 -9.62 -9.18
N SER A 65 7.05 -10.34 -8.97
CA SER A 65 6.91 -11.78 -9.04
C SER A 65 5.95 -12.10 -10.18
N ASN A 66 6.43 -12.16 -11.42
CA ASN A 66 5.66 -12.75 -12.51
C ASN A 66 5.46 -14.27 -12.26
N ASN A 67 4.64 -14.64 -11.28
CA ASN A 67 4.01 -15.94 -11.07
C ASN A 67 3.00 -15.88 -9.90
N PHE A 68 1.70 -15.87 -10.25
CA PHE A 68 0.49 -16.32 -9.50
C PHE A 68 0.38 -15.90 -8.01
N ILE A 69 -0.69 -15.25 -7.51
CA ILE A 69 -2.08 -15.73 -7.40
C ILE A 69 -2.99 -14.52 -7.11
N LYS A 70 -4.20 -14.56 -7.65
CA LYS A 70 -5.30 -13.59 -7.44
C LYS A 70 -5.99 -13.88 -6.11
N TYR A 71 -6.01 -12.92 -5.17
CA TYR A 71 -6.84 -13.01 -3.97
C TYR A 71 -7.83 -11.85 -3.86
N TYR A 72 -9.06 -12.20 -3.46
CA TYR A 72 -10.20 -11.32 -3.25
C TYR A 72 -10.17 -10.78 -1.81
N CYS A 73 -10.40 -9.48 -1.67
CA CYS A 73 -10.80 -8.88 -0.39
C CYS A 73 -12.34 -9.05 -0.28
N PRO A 74 -12.88 -9.61 0.83
CA PRO A 74 -14.32 -9.78 1.01
C PRO A 74 -15.09 -8.45 1.06
#